data_AF-A0A7S2JJ70-F1
#
_entry.id   AF-A0A7S2JJ70-F1
#
_cell.length_a   1.000
_cell.length_b   1.000
_cell.length_c   1.000
_cell.angle_alpha   90.00
_cell.angle_beta   90.00
_cell.angle_gamma   90.00
#
_symmetry.space_group_name_H-M   'P 1'
#
loop_
_entity.id
_entity.type
_entity.pdbx_description
1 polymer ?
#
loop_
_entity_poly.entity_id
_entity_poly.type
_entity_poly.pdbx_seq_one_letter_code
_entity_poly.pdbx_strand_id
1 'polypeptide(L)'
;EAVTDFLGRVKDLAQSGAKADLDELRAAKQAHLEERGEATAAGPVVLEAWDSSYYTNVVLKRDHGVDHEAVREYFPLDHVVATTMDIYMELLGLHFEELPAGAFSRWHPEVRLFVVREAAEPSQPASSGARVGHFYLDLHPREGKYGHAAIFHLLKRKGEQTPVDCMMCNLPAPSKDGTPALLRHSDVVTFFHEFGHIMHGLCSEGDGNSTRLAKCPRDFVEAPSQMLENW
;
A
#
# COMPACT_ATOMS: atom_id res chain seq x y z
N GLU A 1 16.89 15.96 21.07
CA GLU A 1 18.27 15.48 20.86
C GLU A 1 18.26 14.28 19.92
N ALA A 2 17.88 13.07 20.35
CA ALA A 2 17.88 11.85 19.52
C ALA A 2 17.25 11.98 18.11
N VAL A 3 16.07 12.61 17.99
CA VAL A 3 15.41 12.85 16.69
C VAL A 3 16.24 13.77 15.81
N THR A 4 16.76 14.87 16.35
CA THR A 4 17.58 15.83 15.62
C THR A 4 18.89 15.20 15.14
N ASP A 5 19.53 14.40 15.99
CA ASP A 5 20.78 13.70 15.65
C ASP A 5 20.55 12.64 14.57
N PHE A 6 19.43 11.91 14.65
CA PHE A 6 19.03 10.97 13.61
C PHE A 6 18.81 11.67 12.27
N LEU A 7 18.00 12.74 12.25
CA LEU A 7 17.71 13.50 11.02
C LEU A 7 18.97 14.16 10.45
N GLY A 8 19.88 14.64 11.30
CA GLY A 8 21.19 15.16 10.89
C GLY A 8 22.00 14.12 10.12
N ARG A 9 22.12 12.90 10.69
CA ARG A 9 22.83 11.80 10.01
C ARG A 9 22.16 11.39 8.71
N VAL A 10 20.82 11.28 8.67
CA VAL A 10 20.08 10.94 7.45
C VAL A 10 20.31 12.00 6.38
N LYS A 11 20.25 13.29 6.74
CA LYS A 11 20.54 14.39 5.82
C LYS A 11 21.95 14.27 5.24
N ASP A 12 22.95 14.07 6.09
CA ASP A 12 24.35 13.99 5.66
C ASP A 12 24.58 12.81 4.71
N LEU A 13 23.92 11.68 4.96
CA LEU A 13 23.98 10.49 4.10
C LEU A 13 23.24 10.67 2.77
N ALA A 14 22.07 11.32 2.78
CA ALA A 14 21.21 11.46 1.60
C ALA A 14 21.62 12.62 0.69
N GLN A 15 22.41 13.59 1.18
CA GLN A 15 22.68 14.84 0.47
C GLN A 15 23.38 14.65 -0.88
N SER A 16 24.31 13.70 -0.98
CA SER A 16 25.01 13.42 -2.24
C SER A 16 24.09 12.82 -3.30
N GLY A 17 23.29 11.82 -2.91
CA GLY A 17 22.28 11.19 -3.77
C GLY A 17 21.22 12.20 -4.22
N ALA A 18 20.63 12.93 -3.28
CA ALA A 18 19.61 13.95 -3.59
C ALA A 18 20.14 15.03 -4.54
N LYS A 19 21.43 15.40 -4.44
CA LYS A 19 22.05 16.34 -5.38
C LYS A 19 22.17 15.72 -6.77
N ALA A 20 22.64 14.48 -6.87
CA ALA A 20 22.77 13.77 -8.14
C ALA A 20 21.40 13.63 -8.83
N ASP A 21 20.38 13.19 -8.10
CA ASP A 21 19.02 13.06 -8.62
C ASP A 21 18.49 14.40 -9.17
N LEU A 22 18.66 15.49 -8.40
CA LEU A 22 18.24 16.83 -8.85
C LEU A 22 19.00 17.31 -10.09
N ASP A 23 20.29 16.99 -10.20
CA ASP A 23 21.09 17.36 -11.37
C ASP A 23 20.65 16.57 -12.62
N GLU A 24 20.28 15.30 -12.48
CA GLU A 24 19.68 14.50 -13.56
C GLU A 24 18.32 15.05 -14.02
N LEU A 25 17.45 15.41 -13.07
CA LEU A 25 16.16 16.02 -13.38
C LEU A 25 16.33 17.38 -14.11
N ARG A 26 17.31 18.20 -13.72
CA ARG A 26 17.62 19.46 -14.40
C ARG A 26 18.10 19.22 -15.83
N ALA A 27 18.97 18.23 -16.03
CA ALA A 27 19.45 17.85 -17.36
C ALA A 27 18.32 17.35 -18.25
N ALA A 28 17.40 16.53 -17.71
CA ALA A 28 16.21 16.09 -18.43
C ALA A 28 15.30 17.25 -18.83
N LYS A 29 15.10 18.23 -17.93
CA LYS A 29 14.34 19.46 -18.24
C LYS A 29 15.02 20.32 -19.29
N GLN A 30 16.34 20.50 -19.22
CA GLN A 30 17.09 21.24 -20.25
C GLN A 30 16.90 20.60 -21.63
N ALA A 31 17.11 19.29 -21.75
CA ALA A 31 16.96 18.57 -23.02
C ALA A 31 15.53 18.71 -23.59
N HIS A 32 14.49 18.57 -22.75
CA HIS A 32 13.11 18.75 -23.17
C HIS A 32 12.81 20.18 -23.68
N LEU A 33 13.38 21.21 -23.05
CA LEU A 33 13.23 22.60 -23.51
C LEU A 33 13.97 22.85 -24.84
N GLU A 34 15.15 22.26 -25.01
CA GLU A 34 15.93 22.34 -26.26
C GLU A 34 15.18 21.70 -27.44
N GLU A 35 14.61 20.51 -27.24
CA GLU A 35 13.81 19.80 -28.25
C GLU A 35 12.59 20.61 -28.70
N ARG A 36 12.02 21.43 -27.80
CA ARG A 36 10.88 22.30 -28.10
C ARG A 36 11.25 23.67 -28.67
N GLY A 37 12.55 23.98 -28.74
CA GLY A 37 13.02 25.32 -29.12
C GLY A 37 12.69 26.40 -28.07
N GLU A 38 12.39 26.00 -26.84
CA GLU A 38 12.04 26.87 -25.71
C GLU A 38 13.21 27.07 -24.73
N ALA A 39 14.38 26.50 -25.04
CA ALA A 39 15.57 26.68 -24.24
C ALA A 39 15.96 28.16 -24.17
N THR A 40 16.01 28.70 -22.96
CA THR A 40 16.52 30.05 -22.75
C THR A 40 18.06 30.00 -22.75
N ALA A 41 18.70 30.85 -23.55
CA ALA A 41 20.15 30.92 -23.63
C ALA A 41 20.84 31.50 -22.36
N ALA A 42 20.10 31.71 -21.27
CA ALA A 42 20.55 32.45 -20.10
C ALA A 42 20.21 31.72 -18.79
N GLY A 43 21.20 31.02 -18.25
CA GLY A 43 21.21 30.54 -16.86
C GLY A 43 20.89 29.04 -16.66
N PRO A 44 21.10 28.53 -15.44
CA PRO A 44 20.78 27.15 -15.10
C PRO A 44 19.28 26.91 -15.09
N VAL A 45 18.86 25.73 -15.56
CA VAL A 45 17.47 25.30 -15.50
C VAL A 45 17.00 25.20 -14.06
N VAL A 46 15.90 25.88 -13.76
CA VAL A 46 15.20 25.78 -12.49
C VAL A 46 14.19 24.63 -12.57
N LEU A 47 14.22 23.72 -11.60
CA LEU A 47 13.15 22.74 -11.39
C LEU A 47 12.11 23.35 -10.46
N GLU A 48 10.88 23.44 -10.95
CA GLU A 48 9.73 23.84 -10.16
C GLU A 48 9.12 22.62 -9.46
N ALA A 49 8.33 22.84 -8.40
CA ALA A 49 7.77 21.73 -7.62
C ALA A 49 6.91 20.75 -8.46
N TRP A 50 6.24 21.26 -9.51
CA TRP A 50 5.41 20.44 -10.41
C TRP A 50 6.22 19.71 -11.49
N ASP A 51 7.50 20.04 -11.66
CA ASP A 51 8.37 19.41 -12.66
C ASP A 51 8.86 18.03 -12.20
N SER A 52 9.04 17.85 -10.88
CA SER A 52 9.71 16.67 -10.30
C SER A 52 9.12 15.35 -10.80
N SER A 53 7.82 15.13 -10.62
CA SER A 53 7.19 13.86 -11.01
C SER A 53 7.26 13.59 -12.52
N TYR A 54 7.16 14.65 -13.34
CA TYR A 54 7.26 14.50 -14.79
C TYR A 54 8.67 14.09 -15.21
N TYR A 55 9.70 14.81 -14.75
CA TYR A 55 11.07 14.50 -15.14
C TYR A 55 11.61 13.23 -14.47
N THR A 56 11.14 12.87 -13.27
CA THR A 56 11.44 11.56 -12.68
C THR A 56 10.95 10.44 -13.60
N ASN A 57 9.73 10.54 -14.13
CA ASN A 57 9.22 9.55 -15.09
C ASN A 57 10.01 9.55 -16.41
N VAL A 58 10.43 10.72 -16.91
CA VAL A 58 11.29 10.80 -18.11
C VAL A 58 12.64 10.10 -17.88
N VAL A 59 13.31 10.37 -16.76
CA VAL A 59 14.60 9.76 -16.40
C VAL A 59 14.44 8.25 -16.21
N LEU A 60 13.45 7.80 -15.43
CA LEU A 60 13.16 6.37 -15.23
C LEU A 60 12.93 5.63 -16.55
N LYS A 61 12.16 6.22 -17.47
CA LYS A 61 11.88 5.59 -18.77
C LYS A 61 13.10 5.59 -19.70
N ARG A 62 13.82 6.70 -19.79
CA ARG A 62 14.97 6.87 -20.70
C ARG A 62 16.20 6.12 -20.23
N ASP A 63 16.55 6.25 -18.95
CA ASP A 63 17.84 5.84 -18.41
C ASP A 63 17.77 4.48 -17.70
N HIS A 64 16.59 4.11 -17.19
CA HIS A 64 16.37 2.85 -16.47
C HIS A 64 15.40 1.89 -17.16
N GLY A 65 14.78 2.29 -18.29
CA GLY A 65 13.83 1.45 -19.02
C GLY A 65 12.54 1.14 -18.25
N VAL A 66 12.22 1.92 -17.21
CA VAL A 66 11.03 1.71 -16.37
C VAL A 66 9.87 2.53 -16.93
N ASP A 67 8.89 1.84 -17.51
CA ASP A 67 7.63 2.43 -17.95
C ASP A 67 6.49 1.98 -17.03
N HIS A 68 6.05 2.85 -16.12
CA HIS A 68 4.99 2.54 -15.16
C HIS A 68 3.64 2.22 -15.83
N GLU A 69 3.35 2.79 -17.00
CA GLU A 69 2.10 2.52 -17.73
C GLU A 69 2.15 1.21 -18.52
N ALA A 70 3.34 0.74 -18.89
CA ALA A 70 3.50 -0.63 -19.40
C ALA A 70 3.45 -1.67 -18.26
N VAL A 71 4.10 -1.37 -17.14
CA VAL A 71 4.19 -2.29 -15.98
C VAL A 71 2.83 -2.54 -15.34
N ARG A 72 1.95 -1.54 -15.27
CA ARG A 72 0.59 -1.70 -14.68
C ARG A 72 -0.27 -2.75 -15.36
N GLU A 73 0.00 -3.10 -16.63
CA GLU A 73 -0.72 -4.16 -17.35
C GLU A 73 -0.54 -5.53 -16.68
N TYR A 74 0.54 -5.71 -15.91
CA TYR A 74 0.85 -6.91 -15.15
C TYR A 74 0.25 -6.92 -13.74
N PHE A 75 -0.40 -5.83 -13.33
CA PHE A 75 -1.03 -5.70 -12.01
C PHE A 75 -2.55 -5.48 -12.09
N PRO A 76 -3.34 -6.43 -12.64
CA PRO A 76 -4.79 -6.43 -12.45
C PRO A 76 -5.13 -6.50 -10.96
N LEU A 77 -6.04 -5.64 -10.49
CA LEU A 77 -6.41 -5.50 -9.09
C LEU A 77 -6.78 -6.84 -8.43
N ASP A 78 -7.66 -7.62 -9.05
CA ASP A 78 -8.11 -8.90 -8.47
C ASP A 78 -6.95 -9.88 -8.31
N HIS A 79 -5.99 -9.86 -9.25
CA HIS A 79 -4.80 -10.68 -9.17
C HIS A 79 -3.88 -10.20 -8.05
N VAL A 80 -3.65 -8.89 -7.92
CA VAL A 80 -2.85 -8.33 -6.83
C VAL A 80 -3.45 -8.66 -5.47
N VAL A 81 -4.76 -8.45 -5.29
CA VAL A 81 -5.45 -8.74 -4.04
C VAL A 81 -5.30 -10.22 -3.66
N ALA A 82 -5.54 -11.14 -4.60
CA ALA A 82 -5.43 -12.57 -4.36
C ALA A 82 -3.98 -12.97 -4.04
N THR A 83 -3.01 -12.53 -4.84
CA THR A 83 -1.60 -12.90 -4.65
C THR A 83 -1.03 -12.32 -3.35
N THR A 84 -1.37 -11.07 -2.99
CA THR A 84 -0.98 -10.53 -1.68
C THR A 84 -1.57 -11.37 -0.56
N MET A 85 -2.85 -11.73 -0.63
CA MET A 85 -3.47 -12.60 0.37
C MET A 85 -2.76 -13.95 0.48
N ASP A 86 -2.39 -14.58 -0.64
CA ASP A 86 -1.66 -15.84 -0.66
C ASP A 86 -0.29 -15.72 0.02
N ILE A 87 0.46 -14.66 -0.27
CA ILE A 87 1.76 -14.38 0.37
C ILE A 87 1.60 -14.24 1.89
N TYR A 88 0.59 -13.50 2.34
CA TYR A 88 0.34 -13.32 3.77
C TYR A 88 -0.17 -14.60 4.45
N MET A 89 -0.98 -15.41 3.78
CA MET A 89 -1.40 -16.71 4.28
C MET A 89 -0.20 -17.64 4.49
N GLU A 90 0.71 -17.71 3.52
CA GLU A 90 1.95 -18.50 3.63
C GLU A 90 2.87 -17.96 4.72
N LEU A 91 3.17 -16.66 4.69
CA LEU A 91 4.13 -16.01 5.59
C LEU A 91 3.71 -16.12 7.07
N LEU A 92 2.41 -16.01 7.35
CA LEU A 92 1.87 -15.94 8.71
C LEU A 92 1.21 -17.24 9.17
N GLY A 93 1.14 -18.28 8.32
CA GLY A 93 0.44 -19.52 8.65
C GLY A 93 -1.05 -19.29 8.88
N LEU A 94 -1.71 -18.57 7.98
CA LEU A 94 -3.11 -18.19 8.06
C LEU A 94 -3.92 -18.75 6.89
N HIS A 95 -5.23 -18.72 7.03
CA HIS A 95 -6.19 -18.97 5.97
C HIS A 95 -7.24 -17.86 5.94
N PHE A 96 -7.48 -17.29 4.76
CA PHE A 96 -8.47 -16.26 4.52
C PHE A 96 -9.61 -16.83 3.70
N GLU A 97 -10.84 -16.70 4.19
CA GLU A 97 -12.04 -17.15 3.49
C GLU A 97 -12.96 -15.94 3.28
N GLU A 98 -13.26 -15.63 2.01
CA GLU A 98 -14.23 -14.59 1.68
C GLU A 98 -15.65 -15.08 1.99
N LEU A 99 -16.40 -14.30 2.78
CA LEU A 99 -17.79 -14.58 3.05
C LEU A 99 -18.68 -14.14 1.88
N PRO A 100 -19.70 -14.93 1.50
CA PRO A 100 -20.65 -14.53 0.47
C PRO A 100 -21.31 -13.19 0.81
N ALA A 101 -21.50 -12.34 -0.19
CA ALA A 101 -22.06 -10.99 -0.06
C ALA A 101 -23.40 -10.91 0.72
N GLY A 102 -24.20 -11.98 0.73
CA GLY A 102 -25.47 -12.07 1.47
C GLY A 102 -25.35 -12.60 2.90
N ALA A 103 -24.15 -13.00 3.34
CA ALA A 103 -23.92 -13.61 4.66
C ALA A 103 -23.58 -12.59 5.76
N PHE A 104 -23.44 -11.30 5.43
CA PHE A 104 -23.05 -10.25 6.37
C PHE A 104 -23.66 -8.89 6.03
N SER A 105 -23.74 -8.00 7.03
CA SER A 105 -24.16 -6.62 6.85
C SER A 105 -23.00 -5.77 6.32
N ARG A 106 -23.27 -4.92 5.33
CA ARG A 106 -22.26 -4.05 4.71
C ARG A 106 -22.83 -2.68 4.36
N TRP A 107 -21.98 -1.65 4.44
CA TRP A 107 -22.36 -0.27 4.12
C TRP A 107 -22.34 0.03 2.61
N HIS A 108 -21.70 -0.82 1.80
CA HIS A 108 -21.67 -0.66 0.35
C HIS A 108 -21.65 -2.05 -0.35
N PRO A 109 -22.27 -2.21 -1.55
CA PRO A 109 -22.31 -3.49 -2.26
C PRO A 109 -20.96 -4.05 -2.70
N GLU A 110 -19.94 -3.20 -2.84
CA GLU A 110 -18.58 -3.59 -3.24
C GLU A 110 -17.70 -3.97 -2.05
N VAL A 111 -18.19 -3.82 -0.82
CA VAL A 111 -17.44 -4.21 0.38
C VAL A 111 -17.45 -5.73 0.50
N ARG A 112 -16.23 -6.27 0.67
CA ARG A 112 -15.95 -7.69 0.86
C ARG A 112 -15.57 -7.94 2.32
N LEU A 113 -15.89 -9.11 2.86
CA LEU A 113 -15.56 -9.50 4.23
C LEU A 113 -14.87 -10.85 4.20
N PHE A 114 -13.75 -10.94 4.91
CA PHE A 114 -12.98 -12.16 5.05
C PHE A 114 -12.95 -12.60 6.50
N VAL A 115 -13.08 -13.91 6.73
CA VAL A 115 -12.73 -14.53 8.01
C VAL A 115 -11.28 -15.00 7.95
N VAL A 116 -10.53 -14.72 9.01
CA VAL A 116 -9.13 -15.13 9.18
C VAL A 116 -9.06 -16.25 10.21
N ARG A 117 -8.39 -17.33 9.84
CA ARG A 117 -8.14 -18.49 10.69
C ARG A 117 -6.66 -18.83 10.68
N GLU A 118 -6.20 -19.50 11.74
CA GLU A 118 -4.92 -20.20 11.70
C GLU A 118 -4.95 -21.26 10.61
N ALA A 119 -3.82 -21.50 9.94
CA ALA A 119 -3.71 -22.56 8.96
C ALA A 119 -3.97 -23.91 9.63
N ALA A 120 -4.86 -24.70 9.02
CA ALA A 120 -5.13 -26.05 9.46
C ALA A 120 -4.01 -27.00 9.03
N GLU A 121 -3.85 -28.11 9.76
CA GLU A 121 -3.00 -29.22 9.32
C GLU A 121 -3.40 -29.69 7.91
N PRO A 122 -2.47 -30.15 7.06
CA PRO A 122 -2.78 -30.55 5.67
C PRO A 122 -3.86 -31.65 5.53
N SER A 123 -4.11 -32.39 6.62
CA SER A 123 -5.12 -33.45 6.69
C SER A 123 -6.51 -32.96 7.10
N GLN A 124 -6.64 -31.69 7.48
CA GLN A 124 -7.88 -31.08 7.96
C GLN A 124 -8.42 -30.04 6.96
N PRO A 125 -9.74 -29.79 6.96
CA PRO A 125 -10.31 -28.69 6.19
C PRO A 125 -9.70 -27.35 6.66
N ALA A 126 -9.38 -26.45 5.74
CA ALA A 126 -8.82 -25.13 6.09
C ALA A 126 -9.71 -24.32 7.07
N SER A 127 -11.00 -24.61 7.13
CA SER A 127 -11.95 -24.02 8.07
C SER A 127 -11.83 -24.52 9.52
N SER A 128 -11.00 -25.54 9.81
CA SER A 128 -10.85 -26.11 11.16
C SER A 128 -9.97 -25.27 12.09
N GLY A 129 -9.13 -24.41 11.53
CA GLY A 129 -8.25 -23.54 12.30
C GLY A 129 -9.01 -22.57 13.21
N ALA A 130 -8.38 -22.22 14.33
CA ALA A 130 -8.92 -21.25 15.28
C ALA A 130 -9.14 -19.91 14.59
N ARG A 131 -10.27 -19.26 14.89
CA ARG A 131 -10.60 -17.97 14.28
C ARG A 131 -9.73 -16.87 14.90
N VAL A 132 -8.94 -16.22 14.06
CA VAL A 132 -8.11 -15.09 14.45
C VAL A 132 -8.94 -13.81 14.45
N GLY A 133 -9.74 -13.57 13.42
CA GLY A 133 -10.52 -12.33 13.27
C GLY A 133 -11.27 -12.23 11.95
N HIS A 134 -11.70 -11.02 11.61
CA HIS A 134 -12.23 -10.70 10.29
C HIS A 134 -11.63 -9.39 9.78
N PHE A 135 -11.61 -9.19 8.47
CA PHE A 135 -11.36 -7.88 7.89
C PHE A 135 -12.29 -7.57 6.73
N TYR A 136 -12.69 -6.30 6.64
CA TYR A 136 -13.37 -5.76 5.48
C TYR A 136 -12.37 -5.17 4.49
N LEU A 137 -12.64 -5.36 3.19
CA LEU A 137 -11.99 -4.62 2.11
C LEU A 137 -12.98 -3.68 1.43
N ASP A 138 -12.62 -2.40 1.38
CA ASP A 138 -13.36 -1.36 0.68
C ASP A 138 -12.40 -0.59 -0.24
N LEU A 139 -12.28 -1.03 -1.49
CA LEU A 139 -11.14 -0.67 -2.35
C LEU A 139 -11.36 0.49 -3.31
N HIS A 140 -12.60 0.76 -3.74
CA HIS A 140 -12.86 1.69 -4.84
C HIS A 140 -13.28 3.09 -4.40
N PRO A 141 -12.87 4.16 -5.11
CA PRO A 141 -13.30 5.51 -4.81
C PRO A 141 -14.80 5.69 -5.08
N ARG A 142 -15.47 6.45 -4.22
CA ARG A 142 -16.86 6.88 -4.43
C ARG A 142 -17.14 8.16 -3.65
N GLU A 143 -18.17 8.88 -4.05
CA GLU A 143 -18.61 10.10 -3.38
C GLU A 143 -18.87 9.84 -1.88
N GLY A 144 -18.35 10.72 -1.03
CA GLY A 144 -18.51 10.64 0.43
C GLY A 144 -17.64 9.60 1.13
N LYS A 145 -16.83 8.79 0.41
CA LYS A 145 -15.86 7.86 1.00
C LYS A 145 -14.59 8.62 1.44
N TYR A 146 -13.94 8.12 2.49
CA TYR A 146 -12.62 8.58 2.91
C TYR A 146 -11.59 8.47 1.76
N GLY A 147 -10.88 9.57 1.47
CA GLY A 147 -10.09 9.74 0.25
C GLY A 147 -8.66 9.18 0.26
N HIS A 148 -8.19 8.68 1.40
CA HIS A 148 -6.85 8.07 1.52
C HIS A 148 -6.95 6.58 1.79
N ALA A 149 -5.84 5.87 1.59
CA ALA A 149 -5.68 4.52 2.11
C ALA A 149 -5.60 4.59 3.65
N ALA A 150 -6.32 3.73 4.36
CA ALA A 150 -6.30 3.67 5.82
C ALA A 150 -6.90 2.38 6.38
N ILE A 151 -6.45 2.02 7.57
CA ILE A 151 -7.02 0.96 8.40
C ILE A 151 -7.93 1.53 9.50
N PHE A 152 -9.11 0.92 9.65
CA PHE A 152 -10.07 1.22 10.70
C PHE A 152 -10.33 -0.02 11.56
N HIS A 153 -10.08 0.10 12.86
CA HIS A 153 -10.37 -0.98 13.83
C HIS A 153 -11.82 -0.88 14.31
N LEU A 154 -12.68 -1.79 13.84
CA LEU A 154 -14.12 -1.75 14.09
C LEU A 154 -14.49 -2.46 15.40
N LEU A 155 -13.94 -3.65 15.64
CA LEU A 155 -14.13 -4.41 16.87
C LEU A 155 -12.77 -4.86 17.43
N LYS A 156 -12.63 -4.73 18.75
CA LYS A 156 -11.40 -5.09 19.46
C LYS A 156 -11.47 -6.52 19.98
N ARG A 157 -10.33 -7.19 20.07
CA ARG A 157 -10.21 -8.46 20.82
C ARG A 157 -10.66 -8.25 22.27
N LYS A 158 -11.53 -9.12 22.81
CA LYS A 158 -11.95 -9.08 24.22
C LYS A 158 -12.49 -10.44 24.65
N GLY A 159 -11.76 -11.16 25.51
CA GLY A 159 -12.11 -12.55 25.83
C GLY A 159 -12.22 -13.40 24.56
N GLU A 160 -13.35 -14.06 24.36
CA GLU A 160 -13.62 -14.87 23.15
C GLU A 160 -13.97 -14.03 21.90
N GLN A 161 -14.20 -12.72 22.04
CA GLN A 161 -14.46 -11.84 20.91
C GLN A 161 -13.18 -11.65 20.08
N THR A 162 -13.25 -12.03 18.81
CA THR A 162 -12.17 -11.81 17.83
C THR A 162 -12.26 -10.40 17.23
N PRO A 163 -11.12 -9.74 16.91
CA PRO A 163 -11.10 -8.42 16.30
C PRO A 163 -11.72 -8.39 14.90
N VAL A 164 -12.16 -7.20 14.50
CA VAL A 164 -12.64 -6.89 13.14
C VAL A 164 -12.04 -5.58 12.70
N ASP A 165 -11.29 -5.61 11.60
CA ASP A 165 -10.66 -4.44 11.01
C ASP A 165 -11.24 -4.15 9.61
N CYS A 166 -10.95 -2.97 9.07
CA CYS A 166 -11.40 -2.56 7.74
C CYS A 166 -10.28 -1.82 7.05
N MET A 167 -9.88 -2.30 5.87
CA MET A 167 -8.97 -1.59 4.98
C MET A 167 -9.78 -0.81 3.95
N MET A 168 -9.59 0.50 3.96
CA MET A 168 -10.24 1.44 3.06
C MET A 168 -9.19 1.99 2.11
N CYS A 169 -9.33 1.75 0.82
CA CYS A 169 -8.43 2.29 -0.22
C CYS A 169 -9.23 3.02 -1.31
N ASN A 170 -8.53 3.66 -2.24
CA ASN A 170 -9.13 4.33 -3.40
C ASN A 170 -8.46 3.87 -4.70
N LEU A 171 -8.34 2.55 -4.86
CA LEU A 171 -7.78 1.89 -6.03
C LEU A 171 -8.73 2.00 -7.22
N PRO A 172 -8.19 2.05 -8.46
CA PRO A 172 -8.99 2.07 -9.69
C PRO A 172 -10.10 1.01 -9.66
N ALA A 173 -11.28 1.38 -10.14
CA ALA A 173 -12.35 0.43 -10.40
C ALA A 173 -12.29 -0.04 -11.86
N PRO A 174 -12.74 -1.27 -12.17
CA PRO A 174 -12.92 -1.70 -13.54
C PRO A 174 -13.80 -0.70 -14.30
N SER A 175 -13.44 -0.40 -15.55
CA SER A 175 -14.26 0.49 -16.37
C SER A 175 -15.55 -0.22 -16.81
N LYS A 176 -16.56 0.59 -17.15
CA LYS A 176 -17.89 0.09 -17.57
C LYS A 176 -17.86 -0.78 -18.82
N ASP A 177 -16.81 -0.67 -19.64
CA ASP A 177 -16.58 -1.47 -20.85
C ASP A 177 -15.88 -2.80 -20.58
N GLY A 178 -15.59 -3.12 -19.32
CA GLY A 178 -14.99 -4.40 -18.90
C GLY A 178 -13.46 -4.39 -18.84
N THR A 179 -12.80 -3.23 -19.03
CA THR A 179 -11.35 -3.15 -18.84
C THR A 179 -11.03 -3.35 -17.35
N PRO A 180 -10.11 -4.28 -17.00
CA PRO A 180 -9.73 -4.51 -15.62
C PRO A 180 -9.16 -3.26 -14.94
N ALA A 181 -9.36 -3.16 -13.63
CA ALA A 181 -8.64 -2.17 -12.82
C ALA A 181 -7.14 -2.53 -12.81
N LEU A 182 -6.33 -1.75 -13.51
CA LEU A 182 -4.86 -1.92 -13.54
C LEU A 182 -4.20 -1.01 -12.52
N LEU A 183 -3.38 -1.59 -11.65
CA LEU A 183 -2.66 -0.91 -10.58
C LEU A 183 -1.27 -0.45 -11.03
N ARG A 184 -0.84 0.73 -10.59
CA ARG A 184 0.58 1.08 -10.66
C ARG A 184 1.33 0.30 -9.59
N HIS A 185 2.65 0.14 -9.78
CA HIS A 185 3.50 -0.48 -8.75
C HIS A 185 3.33 0.19 -7.37
N SER A 186 3.22 1.53 -7.32
CA SER A 186 2.97 2.27 -6.08
C SER A 186 1.66 1.88 -5.38
N ASP A 187 0.62 1.54 -6.15
CA ASP A 187 -0.67 1.10 -5.62
C ASP A 187 -0.54 -0.30 -5.00
N VAL A 188 0.27 -1.17 -5.61
CA VAL A 188 0.60 -2.50 -5.07
C VAL A 188 1.35 -2.37 -3.75
N VAL A 189 2.39 -1.53 -3.70
CA VAL A 189 3.16 -1.26 -2.47
C VAL A 189 2.25 -0.72 -1.36
N THR A 190 1.36 0.22 -1.69
CA THR A 190 0.37 0.75 -0.73
C THR A 190 -0.58 -0.35 -0.26
N PHE A 191 -1.04 -1.23 -1.14
CA PHE A 191 -1.90 -2.34 -0.73
C PHE A 191 -1.18 -3.29 0.24
N PHE A 192 0.08 -3.65 -0.04
CA PHE A 192 0.90 -4.45 0.86
C PHE A 192 1.10 -3.79 2.22
N HIS A 193 1.41 -2.48 2.23
CA HIS A 193 1.58 -1.68 3.44
C HIS A 193 0.33 -1.72 4.34
N GLU A 194 -0.83 -1.38 3.78
CA GLU A 194 -2.09 -1.32 4.54
C GLU A 194 -2.53 -2.72 4.99
N PHE A 195 -2.34 -3.74 4.16
CA PHE A 195 -2.63 -5.11 4.56
C PHE A 195 -1.70 -5.59 5.69
N GLY A 196 -0.47 -5.07 5.75
CA GLY A 196 0.45 -5.27 6.87
C GLY A 196 -0.12 -4.74 8.19
N HIS A 197 -0.75 -3.56 8.16
CA HIS A 197 -1.45 -3.01 9.33
C HIS A 197 -2.66 -3.86 9.75
N ILE A 198 -3.43 -4.41 8.81
CA ILE A 198 -4.50 -5.38 9.12
C ILE A 198 -3.90 -6.59 9.85
N MET A 199 -2.83 -7.18 9.32
CA MET A 199 -2.23 -8.37 9.93
C MET A 199 -1.62 -8.08 11.30
N HIS A 200 -0.95 -6.93 11.46
CA HIS A 200 -0.46 -6.47 12.75
C HIS A 200 -1.60 -6.33 13.77
N GLY A 201 -2.75 -5.80 13.33
CA GLY A 201 -3.96 -5.66 14.14
C GLY A 201 -4.61 -6.99 14.52
N LEU A 202 -4.77 -7.92 13.57
CA LEU A 202 -5.47 -9.19 13.80
C LEU A 202 -4.62 -10.22 14.58
N CYS A 203 -3.33 -10.31 14.27
CA CYS A 203 -2.39 -11.26 14.86
C CYS A 203 -1.88 -10.83 16.24
N SER A 204 -2.15 -9.58 16.65
CA SER A 204 -1.89 -9.17 18.02
C SER A 204 -2.72 -10.01 19.00
N GLU A 205 -2.06 -10.57 20.02
CA GLU A 205 -2.73 -11.32 21.08
C GLU A 205 -3.24 -10.40 22.21
N GLY A 206 -4.06 -10.95 23.12
CA GLY A 206 -4.51 -10.29 24.36
C GLY A 206 -5.62 -9.24 24.21
N ASP A 207 -6.19 -8.85 25.35
CA ASP A 207 -7.37 -7.97 25.35
C ASP A 207 -7.07 -6.58 24.79
N GLY A 208 -7.94 -6.14 23.88
CA GLY A 208 -7.99 -4.81 23.31
C GLY A 208 -7.08 -4.57 22.11
N ASN A 209 -7.07 -5.40 21.06
CA ASN A 209 -6.17 -5.24 19.90
C ASN A 209 -6.05 -3.83 19.31
N SER A 210 -7.13 -3.05 19.17
CA SER A 210 -7.00 -1.66 18.71
C SER A 210 -6.22 -0.76 19.69
N THR A 211 -6.09 -1.16 20.95
CA THR A 211 -5.24 -0.51 21.94
C THR A 211 -3.79 -0.96 21.82
N ARG A 212 -3.45 -2.08 21.16
CA ARG A 212 -2.06 -2.52 21.01
C ARG A 212 -1.36 -1.84 19.84
N LEU A 213 -2.02 -1.69 18.69
CA LEU A 213 -1.58 -0.75 17.64
C LEU A 213 -1.52 0.68 18.18
N ALA A 214 -2.50 1.12 18.98
CA ALA A 214 -2.45 2.45 19.61
C ALA A 214 -1.47 2.57 20.80
N LYS A 215 -0.99 1.45 21.37
CA LYS A 215 0.08 1.42 22.39
C LYS A 215 1.46 1.22 21.77
N CYS A 216 1.52 0.80 20.50
CA CYS A 216 2.73 0.84 19.73
C CYS A 216 3.22 2.29 19.70
N PRO A 217 4.51 2.55 19.96
CA PRO A 217 5.08 3.86 19.72
C PRO A 217 4.74 4.34 18.31
N ARG A 218 4.33 5.61 18.18
CA ARG A 218 3.88 6.17 16.89
C ARG A 218 4.98 6.14 15.83
N ASP A 219 6.23 6.13 16.25
CA ASP A 219 7.43 6.01 15.42
C ASP A 219 7.81 4.55 15.10
N PHE A 220 7.07 3.56 15.62
CA PHE A 220 7.26 2.14 15.33
C PHE A 220 6.08 1.50 14.61
N VAL A 221 4.88 2.09 14.67
CA VAL A 221 3.66 1.48 14.11
C VAL A 221 3.80 1.18 12.60
N GLU A 222 4.56 2.01 11.89
CA GLU A 222 4.85 1.85 10.46
C GLU A 222 5.99 0.87 10.17
N ALA A 223 6.80 0.48 11.16
CA ALA A 223 7.97 -0.37 10.90
C ALA A 223 7.56 -1.76 10.34
N PRO A 224 6.53 -2.45 10.85
CA PRO A 224 6.08 -3.72 10.27
C PRO A 224 5.51 -3.57 8.86
N SER A 225 4.70 -2.54 8.60
CA SER A 225 4.10 -2.31 7.27
C SER A 225 5.18 -1.94 6.25
N GLN A 226 6.11 -1.05 6.60
CA GLN A 226 7.26 -0.68 5.75
C GLN A 226 8.23 -1.83 5.51
N MET A 227 8.38 -2.76 6.46
CA MET A 227 9.15 -3.98 6.24
C MET A 227 8.48 -4.84 5.14
N LEU A 228 7.15 -4.95 5.16
CA LEU A 228 6.38 -5.75 4.22
C LEU A 228 6.28 -5.13 2.83
N GLU A 229 6.54 -3.82 2.68
CA GLU A 229 6.69 -3.15 1.37
C GLU A 229 7.88 -3.68 0.54
N ASN A 230 8.80 -4.47 1.12
CA ASN A 230 9.93 -5.04 0.40
C ASN A 230 9.59 -6.32 -0.39
N TRP A 231 8.40 -6.91 -0.17
CA TRP A 231 7.88 -8.02 -0.97
C TRP A 231 7.43 -7.55 -2.35
#